data_AF-A0A509L1W7-F1
#
_entry.id   AF-A0A509L1W7-F1
#
_cell.length_a   1.000
_cell.length_b   1.000
_cell.length_c   1.000
_cell.angle_alpha   90.00
_cell.angle_beta   90.00
_cell.angle_gamma   90.00
#
_symmetry.space_group_name_H-M   'P 1'
#
loop_
_entity.id
_entity.type
_entity.pdbx_description
1 polymer ?
#
loop_
_entity_poly.entity_id
_entity_poly.type
_entity_poly.pdbx_seq_one_letter_code
_entity_poly.pdbx_strand_id
1 'polypeptide(L)'
;MSEFLNYTKGDIDRKKQDCETKAFKRLSKRLKATFKRLPIILRFDGLYANGPVMEICRTYRWDYMIVLKDDSLTTVWKEYDILQSLSPENLLNMQWGNRKQSFNWVNNIEYEDTNRNIYFVHVVTCKESWEEVDRESNKIVSKKSKHAWISSKPLNKRNIHERCNLAARHRWNIEAEILIQKHHGYQYEHCFSYNWNAMKGYHFLMRIGLML
;
A
#
# COMPACT_ATOMS: atom_id res chain seq x y z
N MET A 1 -7.84 8.47 12.96
CA MET A 1 -6.54 9.00 13.45
C MET A 1 -5.70 9.40 12.25
N SER A 2 -5.05 10.57 12.23
CA SER A 2 -4.15 11.00 11.14
C SER A 2 -2.86 11.62 11.68
N GLU A 3 -1.90 11.85 10.79
CA GLU A 3 -0.62 12.52 11.05
C GLU A 3 -0.38 13.58 9.97
N PHE A 4 -0.01 14.80 10.37
CA PHE A 4 0.40 15.85 9.45
C PHE A 4 1.93 15.82 9.32
N LEU A 5 2.41 16.07 8.10
CA LEU A 5 3.82 16.39 7.90
C LEU A 5 4.11 17.73 8.56
N ASN A 6 5.23 17.83 9.26
CA ASN A 6 5.63 19.06 9.90
C ASN A 6 7.05 19.44 9.51
N TYR A 7 7.18 20.59 8.86
CA TYR A 7 8.46 21.14 8.44
C TYR A 7 9.49 21.20 9.59
N THR A 8 9.06 21.56 10.81
CA THR A 8 9.96 21.67 11.97
C THR A 8 10.37 20.32 12.56
N LYS A 9 9.74 19.22 12.14
CA LYS A 9 10.16 17.84 12.49
C LYS A 9 11.11 17.25 11.44
N GLY A 10 11.45 18.02 10.41
CA GLY A 10 12.56 17.75 9.51
C GLY A 10 13.92 17.90 10.21
N ASP A 11 14.98 17.49 9.53
CA ASP A 11 16.35 17.86 9.94
C ASP A 11 16.61 19.26 9.40
N ILE A 12 16.36 20.26 10.24
CA ILE A 12 16.40 21.69 9.88
C ILE A 12 17.83 22.09 9.47
N ASP A 13 18.83 21.52 10.14
CA ASP A 13 20.25 21.79 9.87
C ASP A 13 20.69 21.30 8.48
N ARG A 14 20.10 20.19 8.01
CA ARG A 14 20.33 19.66 6.66
C ARG A 14 19.27 20.07 5.64
N LYS A 15 18.39 21.02 5.97
CA LYS A 15 17.21 21.43 5.15
C LYS A 15 16.34 20.26 4.68
N LYS A 16 16.35 19.13 5.41
CA LYS A 16 15.63 17.92 5.01
C LYS A 16 14.24 17.95 5.62
N GLN A 17 13.23 18.10 4.77
CA GLN A 17 11.84 18.14 5.19
C GLN A 17 11.41 16.82 5.86
N ASP A 18 10.37 16.89 6.69
CA ASP A 18 9.69 15.71 7.20
C ASP A 18 9.11 14.90 6.03
N CYS A 19 9.07 13.58 6.18
CA CYS A 19 8.70 12.69 5.09
C CYS A 19 7.70 11.64 5.56
N GLU A 20 7.02 11.02 4.60
CA GLU A 20 5.94 10.09 4.86
C GLU A 20 6.36 8.88 5.71
N THR A 21 7.56 8.35 5.48
CA THR A 21 8.08 7.24 6.29
C THR A 21 8.32 7.65 7.74
N LYS A 22 8.81 8.87 8.01
CA LYS A 22 8.93 9.40 9.38
C LYS A 22 7.54 9.63 10.01
N ALA A 23 6.60 10.17 9.25
CA ALA A 23 5.22 10.35 9.70
C ALA A 23 4.56 9.02 10.07
N PHE A 24 4.77 7.98 9.26
CA PHE A 24 4.33 6.62 9.56
C PHE A 24 4.92 6.09 10.86
N LYS A 25 6.21 6.33 11.16
CA LYS A 25 6.81 5.94 12.45
C LYS A 25 6.12 6.59 13.65
N ARG A 26 5.68 7.85 13.51
CA ARG A 26 4.94 8.55 14.58
C ARG A 26 3.51 8.04 14.70
N LEU A 27 2.84 7.86 13.57
CA LEU A 27 1.45 7.38 13.52
C LEU A 27 1.33 5.96 14.05
N SER A 28 2.23 5.06 13.66
CA SER A 28 2.25 3.66 14.12
C SER A 28 2.38 3.54 15.64
N LYS A 29 3.24 4.36 16.29
CA LYS A 29 3.33 4.43 17.75
C LYS A 29 1.98 4.79 18.40
N ARG A 30 1.31 5.83 17.88
CA ARG A 30 0.00 6.28 18.39
C ARG A 30 -1.10 5.25 18.15
N LEU A 31 -1.11 4.63 16.96
CA LEU A 31 -2.04 3.56 16.62
C LEU A 31 -1.88 2.37 17.57
N LYS A 32 -0.65 1.92 17.82
CA LYS A 32 -0.39 0.80 18.74
C LYS A 32 -0.76 1.12 20.18
N ALA A 33 -0.49 2.35 20.63
CA ALA A 33 -0.87 2.78 21.98
C ALA A 33 -2.39 2.80 22.18
N THR A 34 -3.13 3.22 21.15
CA THR A 34 -4.59 3.35 21.19
C THR A 34 -5.29 1.99 21.01
N PHE A 35 -4.84 1.19 20.05
CA PHE A 35 -5.45 -0.08 19.66
C PHE A 35 -4.51 -1.26 19.94
N LYS A 36 -4.13 -1.44 21.21
CA LYS A 36 -3.06 -2.36 21.63
C LYS A 36 -3.21 -3.78 21.10
N ARG A 37 -4.45 -4.30 21.06
CA ARG A 37 -4.79 -5.69 20.73
C ARG A 37 -5.52 -5.86 19.39
N LEU A 38 -5.80 -4.77 18.68
CA LEU A 38 -6.52 -4.85 17.41
C LEU A 38 -5.64 -5.55 16.36
N PRO A 39 -6.11 -6.61 15.70
CA PRO A 39 -5.45 -7.16 14.53
C PRO A 39 -5.56 -6.15 13.38
N ILE A 40 -4.42 -5.73 12.84
CA ILE A 40 -4.36 -4.72 11.76
C ILE A 40 -3.61 -5.33 10.58
N ILE A 41 -4.16 -5.15 9.38
CA ILE A 41 -3.45 -5.29 8.12
C ILE A 41 -3.20 -3.91 7.51
N LEU A 42 -1.94 -3.56 7.31
CA LEU A 42 -1.54 -2.30 6.70
C LEU A 42 -1.36 -2.44 5.20
N ARG A 43 -1.82 -1.44 4.46
CA ARG A 43 -1.70 -1.38 3.00
C ARG A 43 -0.80 -0.22 2.64
N PHE A 44 0.26 -0.50 1.90
CA PHE A 44 1.24 0.52 1.55
C PHE A 44 1.51 0.56 0.04
N ASP A 45 1.94 1.73 -0.43
CA ASP A 45 2.57 1.86 -1.74
C ASP A 45 4.04 1.40 -1.70
N GLY A 46 4.72 1.47 -2.85
CA GLY A 46 6.10 1.01 -2.98
C GLY A 46 7.15 1.84 -2.24
N LEU A 47 6.85 3.05 -1.77
CA LEU A 47 7.77 3.84 -0.95
C LEU A 47 8.09 3.14 0.38
N TYR A 48 7.13 2.37 0.90
CA TYR A 48 7.22 1.68 2.18
C TYR A 48 7.83 0.28 2.07
N ALA A 49 8.25 -0.16 0.88
CA ALA A 49 8.96 -1.42 0.66
C ALA A 49 10.41 -1.33 1.17
N ASN A 50 10.59 -1.21 2.49
CA ASN A 50 11.89 -1.07 3.13
C ASN A 50 11.92 -1.72 4.53
N GLY A 51 13.11 -2.14 4.95
CA GLY A 51 13.35 -2.82 6.22
C GLY A 51 12.75 -2.11 7.45
N PRO A 52 12.98 -0.79 7.65
CA PRO A 52 12.42 -0.08 8.79
C PRO A 52 10.89 -0.13 8.92
N VAL A 53 10.15 -0.14 7.82
CA VAL A 53 8.68 -0.30 7.86
C VAL A 53 8.31 -1.74 8.20
N MET A 54 8.98 -2.71 7.57
CA MET A 54 8.76 -4.13 7.82
C MET A 54 9.02 -4.48 9.29
N GLU A 55 10.09 -3.93 9.89
CA GLU A 55 10.45 -4.15 11.28
C GLU A 55 9.41 -3.61 12.27
N ILE A 56 8.85 -2.42 11.98
CA ILE A 56 7.75 -1.87 12.79
C ILE A 56 6.53 -2.79 12.75
N CYS A 57 6.15 -3.26 11.56
CA CYS A 57 5.01 -4.15 11.41
C CYS A 57 5.25 -5.47 12.15
N ARG A 58 6.46 -6.05 12.04
CA ARG A 58 6.87 -7.24 12.77
C ARG A 58 6.80 -7.05 14.29
N THR A 59 7.39 -5.96 14.80
CA THR A 59 7.39 -5.62 16.22
C THR A 59 5.97 -5.47 16.77
N TYR A 60 5.06 -4.84 16.01
CA TYR A 60 3.68 -4.65 16.44
C TYR A 60 2.73 -5.80 16.13
N ARG A 61 3.25 -6.86 15.49
CA ARG A 61 2.50 -8.03 15.01
C ARG A 61 1.35 -7.63 14.08
N TRP A 62 1.62 -6.68 13.20
CA TRP A 62 0.69 -6.25 12.16
C TRP A 62 1.01 -6.93 10.85
N ASP A 63 -0.04 -7.36 10.16
CA ASP A 63 0.09 -7.85 8.81
C ASP A 63 0.26 -6.68 7.84
N TYR A 64 0.83 -6.93 6.67
CA TYR A 64 0.91 -5.92 5.63
C TYR A 64 0.79 -6.50 4.22
N MET A 65 0.40 -5.61 3.30
CA MET A 65 0.50 -5.74 1.86
C MET A 65 1.15 -4.46 1.33
N ILE A 66 2.35 -4.56 0.77
CA ILE A 66 3.11 -3.44 0.22
C ILE A 66 3.18 -3.61 -1.29
N VAL A 67 2.91 -2.56 -2.08
CA VAL A 67 3.12 -2.61 -3.54
C VAL A 67 4.60 -2.82 -3.84
N LEU A 68 4.92 -3.81 -4.66
CA LEU A 68 6.28 -4.02 -5.17
C LEU A 68 6.39 -3.40 -6.55
N LYS A 69 7.20 -2.35 -6.68
CA LYS A 69 7.47 -1.75 -8.00
C LYS A 69 8.52 -2.57 -8.74
N ASP A 70 8.43 -2.60 -10.06
CA ASP A 70 9.35 -3.37 -10.92
C ASP A 70 10.81 -2.92 -10.78
N ASP A 71 11.04 -1.64 -10.47
CA ASP A 71 12.37 -1.03 -10.28
C ASP A 71 12.88 -1.06 -8.83
N SER A 72 12.08 -1.60 -7.90
CA SER A 72 12.41 -1.66 -6.47
C SER A 72 12.82 -3.06 -6.04
N LEU A 73 13.72 -3.16 -5.05
CA LEU A 73 14.14 -4.43 -4.45
C LEU A 73 14.60 -5.47 -5.49
N THR A 74 15.58 -5.11 -6.32
CA THR A 74 16.05 -5.93 -7.45
C THR A 74 16.49 -7.35 -7.05
N THR A 75 17.05 -7.53 -5.86
CA THR A 75 17.44 -8.85 -5.35
C THR A 75 16.22 -9.75 -5.11
N VAL A 76 15.17 -9.19 -4.51
CA VAL A 76 13.88 -9.87 -4.29
C VAL A 76 13.24 -10.27 -5.61
N TRP A 77 13.28 -9.41 -6.63
CA TRP A 77 12.78 -9.74 -7.96
C TRP A 77 13.57 -10.86 -8.64
N LYS A 78 14.90 -10.80 -8.60
CA LYS A 78 15.75 -11.85 -9.18
C LYS A 78 15.45 -13.22 -8.57
N GLU A 79 15.34 -13.27 -7.24
CA GLU A 79 15.03 -14.50 -6.53
C GLU A 79 13.59 -14.97 -6.83
N TYR A 80 12.63 -14.04 -6.86
CA TYR A 80 11.26 -14.33 -7.27
C TYR A 80 11.18 -14.98 -8.65
N ASP A 81 11.84 -14.41 -9.66
CA ASP A 81 11.78 -14.91 -11.03
C ASP A 81 12.36 -16.32 -11.15
N ILE A 82 13.47 -16.59 -10.45
CA ILE A 82 14.08 -17.92 -10.38
C ILE A 82 13.12 -18.92 -9.70
N LEU A 83 12.67 -18.61 -8.49
CA LEU A 83 11.84 -19.52 -7.70
C LEU A 83 10.45 -19.75 -8.31
N GLN A 84 9.90 -18.73 -8.97
CA GLN A 84 8.64 -18.85 -9.70
C GLN A 84 8.74 -19.90 -10.80
N SER A 85 9.84 -19.93 -11.55
CA SER A 85 10.05 -20.93 -12.62
C SER A 85 10.13 -22.36 -12.09
N LEU A 86 10.53 -22.53 -10.83
CA LEU A 86 10.67 -23.81 -10.16
C LEU A 86 9.39 -24.27 -9.43
N SER A 87 8.39 -23.39 -9.27
CA SER A 87 7.19 -23.65 -8.48
C SER A 87 5.90 -23.46 -9.29
N PRO A 88 5.68 -24.22 -10.38
CA PRO A 88 4.51 -24.06 -11.26
C PRO A 88 3.15 -24.30 -10.56
N GLU A 89 3.15 -24.99 -9.41
CA GLU A 89 1.97 -25.26 -8.59
C GLU A 89 1.43 -24.02 -7.86
N ASN A 90 2.27 -22.99 -7.67
CA ASN A 90 1.94 -21.72 -7.02
C ASN A 90 1.27 -20.74 -8.00
N LEU A 91 0.26 -21.24 -8.69
CA LEU A 91 -0.58 -20.51 -9.64
C LEU A 91 -2.04 -20.59 -9.19
N LEU A 92 -2.76 -19.48 -9.30
CA LEU A 92 -4.22 -19.44 -9.17
C LEU A 92 -4.81 -18.54 -10.25
N ASN A 93 -5.66 -19.12 -11.09
CA ASN A 93 -6.48 -18.36 -12.02
C ASN A 93 -7.88 -18.21 -11.44
N MET A 94 -8.43 -17.00 -11.51
CA MET A 94 -9.79 -16.73 -11.07
C MET A 94 -10.42 -15.60 -11.87
N GLN A 95 -11.74 -15.49 -11.76
CA GLN A 95 -12.49 -14.35 -12.25
C GLN A 95 -12.96 -13.51 -11.06
N TRP A 96 -12.75 -12.20 -11.12
CA TRP A 96 -13.17 -11.26 -10.09
C TRP A 96 -13.86 -10.05 -10.74
N GLY A 97 -15.18 -9.95 -10.59
CA GLY A 97 -15.98 -9.01 -11.36
C GLY A 97 -15.82 -9.24 -12.87
N ASN A 98 -15.48 -8.20 -13.61
CA ASN A 98 -15.22 -8.26 -15.06
C ASN A 98 -13.76 -8.60 -15.42
N ARG A 99 -12.92 -8.95 -14.44
CA ARG A 99 -11.49 -9.19 -14.66
C ARG A 99 -11.15 -10.68 -14.56
N LYS A 100 -10.38 -11.17 -15.53
CA LYS A 100 -9.68 -12.45 -15.45
C LYS A 100 -8.33 -12.20 -14.80
N GLN A 101 -8.03 -12.91 -13.72
CA GLN A 101 -6.84 -12.74 -12.91
C GLN A 101 -6.02 -14.02 -12.90
N SER A 102 -4.71 -13.87 -13.06
CA SER A 102 -3.73 -14.95 -12.91
C SER A 102 -2.71 -14.54 -11.86
N PHE A 103 -2.75 -15.23 -10.72
CA PHE A 103 -1.86 -15.00 -9.60
C PHE A 103 -0.73 -16.01 -9.60
N ASN A 104 0.49 -15.53 -9.39
CA ASN A 104 1.64 -16.35 -9.06
C ASN A 104 2.29 -15.82 -7.79
N TRP A 105 2.82 -16.69 -6.95
CA TRP A 105 3.48 -16.27 -5.72
C TRP A 105 4.68 -17.15 -5.37
N VAL A 106 5.59 -16.55 -4.60
CA VAL A 106 6.73 -17.22 -4.00
C VAL A 106 6.82 -16.77 -2.55
N ASN A 107 7.06 -17.72 -1.66
CA ASN A 107 7.16 -17.47 -0.22
C ASN A 107 8.62 -17.55 0.24
N ASN A 108 8.92 -16.88 1.35
CA ASN A 108 10.22 -16.97 2.04
C ASN A 108 11.40 -16.46 1.20
N ILE A 109 11.20 -15.40 0.42
CA ILE A 109 12.29 -14.71 -0.26
C ILE A 109 13.07 -13.90 0.76
N GLU A 110 14.40 -13.98 0.70
CA GLU A 110 15.27 -13.23 1.57
C GLU A 110 15.40 -11.77 1.09
N TYR A 111 15.19 -10.82 2.00
CA TYR A 111 15.40 -9.41 1.75
C TYR A 111 16.37 -8.83 2.79
N GLU A 112 17.54 -8.41 2.34
CA GLU A 112 18.52 -7.69 3.15
C GLU A 112 18.32 -6.17 2.98
N ASP A 113 18.13 -5.44 4.08
CA ASP A 113 18.08 -3.97 4.04
C ASP A 113 19.48 -3.33 4.05
N THR A 114 19.54 -2.00 3.92
CA THR A 114 20.81 -1.25 3.90
C THR A 114 21.65 -1.39 5.18
N ASN A 115 21.05 -1.85 6.28
CA ASN A 115 21.72 -2.07 7.56
C ASN A 115 22.07 -3.55 7.77
N ARG A 116 21.97 -4.39 6.73
CA ARG A 116 22.21 -5.84 6.77
C ARG A 116 21.22 -6.61 7.65
N ASN A 117 20.04 -6.06 7.91
CA ASN A 117 18.98 -6.82 8.56
C ASN A 117 18.28 -7.68 7.52
N ILE A 118 18.06 -8.94 7.87
CA ILE A 118 17.40 -9.91 7.00
C ILE A 118 15.92 -10.01 7.36
N TYR A 119 15.07 -9.91 6.35
CA TYR A 119 13.63 -10.08 6.42
C TYR A 119 13.21 -11.17 5.44
N PHE A 120 12.29 -12.04 5.86
CA PHE A 120 11.65 -12.99 4.94
C PHE A 120 10.35 -12.39 4.45
N VAL A 121 10.21 -12.31 3.14
CA VAL A 121 9.04 -11.73 2.49
C VAL A 121 8.36 -12.72 1.55
N HIS A 122 7.08 -12.48 1.28
CA HIS A 122 6.27 -13.30 0.39
C HIS A 122 5.79 -12.44 -0.76
N VAL A 123 6.19 -12.78 -1.98
CA VAL A 123 5.88 -11.97 -3.17
C VAL A 123 4.78 -12.62 -3.96
N VAL A 124 3.84 -11.81 -4.42
CA VAL A 124 2.78 -12.21 -5.35
C VAL A 124 2.69 -11.26 -6.50
N THR A 125 2.54 -11.81 -7.69
CA THR A 125 2.18 -11.07 -8.90
C THR A 125 0.78 -11.45 -9.35
N CYS A 126 0.04 -10.49 -9.86
CA CYS A 126 -1.26 -10.67 -10.46
C CYS A 126 -1.24 -10.04 -11.84
N LYS A 127 -1.43 -10.85 -12.87
CA LYS A 127 -1.69 -10.40 -14.24
C LYS A 127 -3.19 -10.41 -14.45
N GLU A 128 -3.75 -9.30 -14.91
CA GLU A 128 -5.17 -9.19 -15.21
C GLU A 128 -5.42 -8.88 -16.66
N SER A 129 -6.57 -9.34 -17.15
CA SER A 129 -7.16 -8.85 -18.40
C SER A 129 -8.65 -8.63 -18.23
N TRP A 130 -9.16 -7.61 -18.93
CA TRP A 130 -10.58 -7.33 -19.03
C TRP A 130 -10.89 -6.70 -20.39
N GLU A 131 -12.17 -6.64 -20.71
CA GLU A 131 -12.69 -5.96 -21.87
C GLU A 131 -13.43 -4.70 -21.43
N GLU A 132 -13.22 -3.61 -22.15
CA GLU A 132 -13.85 -2.32 -21.90
C GLU A 132 -14.26 -1.71 -23.23
N VAL A 133 -15.40 -1.01 -23.24
CA VAL A 133 -15.84 -0.26 -24.42
C VAL A 133 -15.06 1.03 -24.48
N ASP A 134 -14.31 1.20 -25.55
CA ASP A 134 -13.55 2.43 -25.80
C ASP A 134 -14.51 3.60 -26.07
N ARG A 135 -14.33 4.70 -25.33
CA ARG A 135 -15.26 5.84 -25.34
C ARG A 135 -15.27 6.61 -26.66
N GLU A 136 -14.19 6.54 -27.44
CA GLU A 136 -14.08 7.26 -28.70
C GLU A 136 -14.55 6.40 -29.89
N SER A 137 -14.17 5.12 -29.89
CA SER A 137 -14.44 4.22 -31.02
C SER A 137 -15.67 3.32 -30.85
N ASN A 138 -16.29 3.27 -29.66
CA ASN A 138 -17.39 2.35 -29.30
C ASN A 138 -17.07 0.86 -29.56
N LYS A 139 -15.79 0.51 -29.66
CA LYS A 139 -15.33 -0.87 -29.86
C LYS A 139 -14.93 -1.50 -28.54
N ILE A 140 -15.09 -2.82 -28.44
CA ILE A 140 -14.58 -3.60 -27.31
C ILE A 140 -13.06 -3.69 -27.44
N VAL A 141 -12.33 -3.20 -26.44
CA VAL A 141 -10.87 -3.24 -26.38
C VAL A 141 -10.44 -4.09 -25.19
N SER A 142 -9.50 -5.02 -25.43
CA SER A 142 -8.87 -5.77 -24.35
C SER A 142 -7.80 -4.92 -23.66
N LYS A 143 -7.92 -4.78 -22.35
CA LYS A 143 -6.95 -4.14 -21.46
C LYS A 143 -6.25 -5.19 -20.61
N LYS A 144 -5.03 -4.87 -20.19
CA LYS A 144 -4.21 -5.72 -19.30
C LYS A 144 -3.56 -4.87 -18.22
N SER A 145 -3.39 -5.44 -17.04
CA SER A 145 -2.59 -4.83 -15.96
C SER A 145 -1.72 -5.87 -15.28
N LYS A 146 -0.63 -5.39 -14.67
CA LYS A 146 0.22 -6.18 -13.78
C LYS A 146 0.24 -5.49 -12.43
N HIS A 147 0.06 -6.29 -11.38
CA HIS A 147 0.24 -5.86 -10.01
C HIS A 147 1.23 -6.80 -9.32
N ALA A 148 1.99 -6.26 -8.38
CA ALA A 148 2.88 -7.03 -7.54
C ALA A 148 2.85 -6.50 -6.12
N TRP A 149 2.89 -7.42 -5.15
CA TRP A 149 2.86 -7.08 -3.74
C TRP A 149 3.80 -7.95 -2.92
N ILE A 150 4.31 -7.36 -1.84
CA ILE A 150 4.98 -8.03 -0.73
C ILE A 150 3.96 -8.23 0.39
N SER A 151 3.82 -9.46 0.85
CA SER A 151 2.99 -9.85 1.96
C SER A 151 3.83 -10.18 3.20
N SER A 152 3.29 -9.85 4.36
CA SER A 152 3.86 -10.22 5.67
C SER A 152 3.66 -11.68 6.06
N LYS A 153 2.77 -12.40 5.37
CA LYS A 153 2.46 -13.80 5.64
C LYS A 153 2.57 -14.65 4.38
N PRO A 154 2.86 -15.96 4.53
CA PRO A 154 2.89 -16.88 3.41
C PRO A 154 1.57 -16.88 2.65
N LEU A 155 1.68 -16.89 1.33
CA LEU A 155 0.56 -16.92 0.40
C LEU A 155 0.27 -18.35 -0.02
N ASN A 156 -1.02 -18.64 -0.21
CA ASN A 156 -1.51 -19.90 -0.73
C ASN A 156 -2.86 -19.67 -1.41
N LYS A 157 -3.37 -20.71 -2.08
CA LYS A 157 -4.64 -20.67 -2.82
C LYS A 157 -5.83 -20.22 -1.97
N ARG A 158 -5.80 -20.41 -0.64
CA ARG A 158 -6.91 -20.07 0.27
C ARG A 158 -6.91 -18.60 0.66
N ASN A 159 -5.75 -17.99 0.87
CA ASN A 159 -5.65 -16.62 1.41
C ASN A 159 -5.33 -15.55 0.36
N ILE A 160 -4.93 -15.94 -0.85
CA ILE A 160 -4.46 -14.99 -1.87
C ILE A 160 -5.56 -14.02 -2.32
N HIS A 161 -6.80 -14.52 -2.40
CA HIS A 161 -7.95 -13.70 -2.75
C HIS A 161 -8.18 -12.58 -1.72
N GLU A 162 -8.27 -12.94 -0.44
CA GLU A 162 -8.48 -11.98 0.65
C GLU A 162 -7.35 -10.95 0.72
N ARG A 163 -6.09 -11.40 0.62
CA ARG A 163 -4.92 -10.52 0.71
C ARG A 163 -4.77 -9.60 -0.49
N CYS A 164 -4.97 -10.10 -1.71
CA CYS A 164 -4.76 -9.29 -2.91
C CYS A 164 -5.99 -8.45 -3.24
N ASN A 165 -7.16 -9.09 -3.39
CA ASN A 165 -8.36 -8.41 -3.86
C ASN A 165 -9.06 -7.62 -2.76
N LEU A 166 -9.22 -8.19 -1.56
CA LEU A 166 -9.98 -7.55 -0.48
C LEU A 166 -9.13 -6.64 0.41
N ALA A 167 -7.81 -6.86 0.46
CA ALA A 167 -6.89 -5.95 1.13
C ALA A 167 -6.13 -5.07 0.13
N ALA A 168 -5.13 -5.59 -0.58
CA ALA A 168 -4.15 -4.78 -1.30
C ALA A 168 -4.76 -3.84 -2.37
N ARG A 169 -5.77 -4.28 -3.14
CA ARG A 169 -6.42 -3.46 -4.18
C ARG A 169 -7.16 -2.25 -3.65
N HIS A 170 -7.69 -2.32 -2.45
CA HIS A 170 -8.42 -1.20 -1.83
C HIS A 170 -7.52 0.01 -1.52
N ARG A 171 -6.23 -0.02 -1.86
CA ARG A 171 -5.38 1.18 -1.88
C ARG A 171 -6.01 2.31 -2.73
N TRP A 172 -6.67 1.97 -3.83
CA TRP A 172 -7.37 2.94 -4.68
C TRP A 172 -8.45 3.74 -3.91
N ASN A 173 -9.06 3.17 -2.87
CA ASN A 173 -10.09 3.85 -2.09
C ASN A 173 -9.55 5.12 -1.42
N ILE A 174 -8.28 5.12 -0.98
CA ILE A 174 -7.67 6.31 -0.35
C ILE A 174 -7.54 7.44 -1.38
N GLU A 175 -7.15 7.12 -2.61
CA GLU A 175 -7.06 8.12 -3.70
C GLU A 175 -8.44 8.67 -4.06
N ALA A 176 -9.46 7.80 -4.16
CA ALA A 176 -10.84 8.19 -4.40
C ALA A 176 -11.40 9.10 -3.29
N GLU A 177 -11.18 8.75 -2.02
CA GLU A 177 -11.59 9.56 -0.87
C GLU A 177 -10.93 10.95 -0.89
N ILE A 178 -9.64 11.03 -1.23
CA ILE A 178 -8.94 12.32 -1.36
C ILE A 178 -9.53 13.16 -2.49
N LEU A 179 -9.87 12.56 -3.64
CA LEU A 179 -10.51 13.28 -4.74
C LEU A 179 -11.87 13.85 -4.35
N ILE A 180 -12.68 13.09 -3.62
CA ILE A 180 -13.96 13.56 -3.07
C ILE A 180 -13.71 14.75 -2.13
N GLN A 181 -12.74 14.64 -1.22
CA GLN A 181 -12.37 15.73 -0.32
C GLN A 181 -11.97 16.99 -1.09
N LYS A 182 -11.21 16.85 -2.17
CA LYS A 182 -10.77 18.00 -2.98
C LYS A 182 -11.91 18.65 -3.76
N HIS A 183 -12.75 17.85 -4.42
CA HIS A 183 -13.60 18.35 -5.50
C HIS A 183 -15.10 18.28 -5.22
N HIS A 184 -15.58 17.52 -4.23
CA HIS A 184 -17.01 17.30 -3.99
C HIS A 184 -17.52 18.12 -2.80
N GLY A 185 -17.23 19.43 -2.80
CA GLY A 185 -17.81 20.38 -1.83
C GLY A 185 -17.07 20.52 -0.50
N TYR A 186 -16.15 19.61 -0.14
CA TYR A 186 -15.30 19.76 1.04
C TYR A 186 -14.15 20.77 0.85
N GLN A 187 -13.85 21.12 -0.41
CA GLN A 187 -12.86 22.14 -0.80
C GLN A 187 -11.52 22.01 -0.06
N TYR A 188 -10.98 20.79 0.00
CA TYR A 188 -9.77 20.49 0.79
C TYR A 188 -8.53 21.30 0.39
N GLU A 189 -8.52 21.91 -0.80
CA GLU A 189 -7.43 22.76 -1.30
C GLU A 189 -7.62 24.24 -0.94
N HIS A 190 -8.76 24.61 -0.36
CA HIS A 190 -9.06 25.98 0.02
C HIS A 190 -8.42 26.36 1.36
N CYS A 191 -7.87 27.58 1.43
CA CYS A 191 -7.25 28.14 2.62
C CYS A 191 -8.31 28.81 3.51
N PHE A 192 -9.01 28.03 4.34
CA PHE A 192 -10.02 28.56 5.27
C PHE A 192 -9.45 29.39 6.43
N SER A 193 -8.14 29.32 6.67
CA SER A 193 -7.45 30.11 7.69
C SER A 193 -5.96 30.18 7.40
N TYR A 194 -5.32 31.29 7.74
CA TYR A 194 -3.86 31.38 7.78
C TYR A 194 -3.26 30.83 9.08
N ASN A 195 -4.11 30.53 10.09
CA ASN A 195 -3.65 29.87 11.31
C ASN A 195 -3.56 28.35 11.10
N TRP A 196 -2.36 27.80 11.25
CA TRP A 196 -2.10 26.37 11.01
C TRP A 196 -2.93 25.42 11.91
N ASN A 197 -3.18 25.79 13.16
CA ASN A 197 -3.98 24.96 14.05
C ASN A 197 -5.46 24.97 13.64
N ALA A 198 -5.98 26.13 13.22
CA ALA A 198 -7.32 26.23 12.65
C ALA A 198 -7.44 25.41 11.35
N MET A 199 -6.46 25.50 10.46
CA MET A 199 -6.43 24.68 9.23
C MET A 199 -6.45 23.18 9.50
N LYS A 200 -5.64 22.70 10.45
CA LYS A 200 -5.70 21.29 10.87
C LYS A 200 -7.08 20.92 11.40
N GLY A 201 -7.70 21.80 12.19
CA GLY A 201 -9.06 21.64 12.71
C GLY A 201 -10.08 21.45 11.57
N TYR A 202 -10.09 22.34 10.58
CA TYR A 202 -10.95 22.23 9.40
C TYR A 202 -10.75 20.90 8.67
N HIS A 203 -9.51 20.50 8.40
CA HIS A 203 -9.23 19.22 7.76
C HIS A 203 -9.72 18.01 8.56
N PHE A 204 -9.59 18.04 9.90
CA PHE A 204 -10.16 16.98 10.74
C PHE A 204 -11.68 16.93 10.63
N LEU A 205 -12.36 18.08 10.70
CA LEU A 205 -13.82 18.16 10.61
C LEU A 205 -14.34 17.68 9.26
N MET A 206 -13.71 18.07 8.15
CA MET A 206 -14.08 17.58 6.81
C MET A 206 -13.92 16.07 6.69
N ARG A 207 -12.83 15.50 7.23
CA ARG A 207 -12.64 14.04 7.24
C ARG A 207 -13.69 13.33 8.06
N ILE A 208 -14.08 13.89 9.21
CA ILE A 208 -15.17 13.34 10.02
C ILE A 208 -16.48 13.42 9.23
N GLY A 209 -16.77 14.55 8.59
CA GLY A 209 -17.96 14.75 7.77
C GLY A 209 -18.08 13.75 6.62
N LEU A 210 -16.96 13.35 5.99
CA LEU A 210 -16.97 12.30 4.96
C LEU A 210 -17.25 10.90 5.51
N MET A 211 -16.92 10.65 6.79
CA MET A 211 -17.09 9.34 7.43
C MET A 211 -18.47 9.14 8.06
N LEU A 212 -19.27 10.20 8.18
CA LEU A 212 -20.65 10.20 8.67
C LEU A 212 -21.62 10.00 7.50
#